data_AF-A0A8T5KWC5-F1
#
_entry.id   AF-A0A8T5KWC5-F1
#
_cell.length_a   1.000
_cell.length_b   1.000
_cell.length_c   1.000
_cell.angle_alpha   90.00
_cell.angle_beta   90.00
_cell.angle_gamma   90.00
#
_symmetry.space_group_name_H-M   'P 1'
#
loop_
_entity.id
_entity.type
_entity.pdbx_description
1 polymer ?
#
loop_
_entity_poly.entity_id
_entity_poly.type
_entity_poly.pdbx_seq_one_letter_code
_entity_poly.pdbx_strand_id
1 'polypeptide(L)'
;MVKVILKKINKTCICGKAMLLVDSQRIFCDDCRKKKKILWNKNNRQRLNYLSRKRYHTPSGKIKHNKRIKKYIKSDKGIKTKRLYSQNNQERIKELRDRYFSNPKNKKRKREANKKYREKNKEKIKLFLHKWRKDNKIHIRKWRKDNIDKIRNLKKKYSKLPHYKEYCRVYVKNRSDKDLNYRITCRLRKMLNGKLRYYIKEGKIMPSRKYGINYEKIIKHLKPFPKDLSNYHIDHIRPLCSFTFVKEDGTTNLEEIKKAFAPNNLQWLTAKENLSKGGKWDD
;
A
#
# COMPACT_ATOMS: atom_id res chain seq x y z
N MET A 1 91.25 43.10 53.01
CA MET A 1 90.42 41.97 52.52
C MET A 1 88.98 42.19 52.98
N VAL A 2 88.05 42.47 52.08
CA VAL A 2 86.61 42.64 52.39
C VAL A 2 85.89 41.31 52.14
N LYS A 3 85.38 40.66 53.18
CA LYS A 3 84.53 39.47 53.06
C LYS A 3 83.13 39.90 52.61
N VAL A 4 82.76 39.57 51.38
CA VAL A 4 81.38 39.73 50.87
C VAL A 4 80.53 38.59 51.42
N ILE A 5 79.60 38.91 52.33
CA ILE A 5 78.59 37.97 52.83
C ILE A 5 77.46 37.91 51.79
N LEU A 6 77.44 36.86 50.96
CA LEU A 6 76.31 36.56 50.09
C LEU A 6 75.14 36.01 50.94
N LYS A 7 74.14 36.85 51.21
CA LYS A 7 72.85 36.41 51.76
C LYS A 7 72.17 35.46 50.75
N LYS A 8 72.15 34.15 51.05
CA LYS A 8 71.31 33.18 50.34
C LYS A 8 69.84 33.51 50.61
N ILE A 9 69.18 34.16 49.65
CA ILE A 9 67.73 34.34 49.68
C ILE A 9 67.10 33.01 49.29
N ASN A 10 66.58 32.26 50.27
CA ASN A 10 65.80 31.06 50.03
C ASN A 10 64.49 31.45 49.33
N LYS A 11 64.39 31.24 48.01
CA LYS A 11 63.13 31.36 47.29
C LYS A 11 62.31 30.09 47.54
N THR A 12 61.18 30.23 48.23
CA THR A 12 60.21 29.15 48.43
C THR A 12 59.17 29.15 47.31
N CYS A 13 58.77 27.96 46.83
CA CYS A 13 57.62 27.83 45.95
C CYS A 13 56.35 28.33 46.68
N ILE A 14 55.32 28.72 45.94
CA ILE A 14 54.00 29.12 46.49
C ILE A 14 53.36 28.01 47.38
N CYS A 15 53.79 26.75 47.27
CA CYS A 15 53.35 25.67 48.14
C CYS A 15 54.23 25.45 49.39
N GLY A 16 55.18 26.34 49.66
CA GLY A 16 56.10 26.27 50.80
C GLY A 16 57.31 25.35 50.61
N LYS A 17 57.37 24.54 49.54
CA LYS A 17 58.54 23.69 49.26
C LYS A 17 59.77 24.54 48.92
N ALA A 18 60.88 24.32 49.63
CA ALA A 18 62.17 24.92 49.34
C ALA A 18 62.64 24.50 47.94
N MET A 19 63.05 25.46 47.12
CA MET A 19 63.59 25.18 45.80
C MET A 19 65.12 25.16 45.86
N LEU A 20 65.72 24.07 45.39
CA LEU A 20 67.16 24.04 45.12
C LEU A 20 67.42 25.06 44.01
N LEU A 21 68.12 26.13 44.38
CA LEU A 21 68.44 27.28 43.53
C LEU A 21 69.40 26.84 42.42
N VAL A 22 68.85 26.40 41.29
CA VAL A 22 69.64 26.24 40.05
C VAL A 22 69.11 27.14 38.93
N ASP A 23 67.87 27.63 39.02
CA ASP A 23 67.29 28.55 38.03
C ASP A 23 66.59 29.72 38.73
N SER A 24 67.20 30.90 38.67
CA SER A 24 66.77 32.14 39.35
C SER A 24 65.39 32.68 38.91
N GLN A 25 64.76 32.08 37.89
CA GLN A 25 63.50 32.51 37.27
C GLN A 25 62.28 31.62 37.58
N ARG A 26 62.39 30.52 38.34
CA ARG A 26 61.28 29.59 38.56
C ARG A 26 60.55 29.83 39.90
N ILE A 27 59.27 30.21 39.83
CA ILE A 27 58.38 30.49 41.00
C ILE A 27 57.57 29.25 41.45
N PHE A 28 57.52 28.19 40.63
CA PHE A 28 56.72 26.99 40.88
C PHE A 28 57.56 25.72 40.81
N CYS A 29 57.40 24.82 41.80
CA CYS A 29 57.89 23.44 41.73
C CYS A 29 57.08 22.63 40.70
N ASP A 30 57.60 21.47 40.30
CA ASP A 30 56.98 20.65 39.26
C ASP A 30 55.57 20.17 39.60
N ASP A 31 55.29 19.87 40.88
CA ASP A 31 53.95 19.50 41.35
C ASP A 31 52.95 20.65 41.16
N CYS A 32 53.35 21.88 41.52
CA CYS A 32 52.52 23.06 41.33
C CYS A 32 52.31 23.37 39.84
N ARG A 33 53.31 23.12 38.99
CA ARG A 33 53.19 23.27 37.53
C ARG A 33 52.21 22.25 36.94
N LYS A 34 52.28 20.98 37.36
CA LYS A 34 51.32 19.93 36.96
C LYS A 34 49.89 20.30 37.39
N LYS A 35 49.69 20.71 38.65
CA LYS A 35 48.39 21.16 39.17
C LYS A 35 47.84 22.38 38.40
N LYS A 36 48.69 23.38 38.14
CA LYS A 36 48.32 24.58 37.34
C LYS A 36 47.95 24.21 35.90
N LYS A 37 48.67 23.29 35.26
CA LYS A 37 48.36 22.78 33.91
C LYS A 37 47.01 22.04 33.87
N ILE A 38 46.72 21.20 34.87
CA ILE A 38 45.42 20.51 34.99
C ILE A 38 44.29 21.52 35.18
N LEU A 39 44.46 22.50 36.07
CA LEU A 39 43.47 23.54 36.33
C LEU A 39 43.24 24.42 35.09
N TRP A 40 44.31 24.83 34.41
CA TRP A 40 44.25 25.59 33.16
C TRP A 40 43.53 24.80 32.06
N ASN A 41 43.83 23.50 31.91
CA ASN A 41 43.12 22.61 30.97
C ASN A 41 41.63 22.48 31.31
N LYS A 42 41.28 22.35 32.60
CA LYS A 42 39.88 22.28 33.07
C LYS A 42 39.12 23.57 32.76
N ASN A 43 39.71 24.72 33.11
CA ASN A 43 39.13 26.05 32.89
C ASN A 43 39.00 26.36 31.40
N ASN A 44 40.00 26.02 30.58
CA ASN A 44 39.91 26.18 29.14
C ASN A 44 38.88 25.26 28.50
N ARG A 45 38.76 24.01 28.95
CA ARG A 45 37.71 23.11 28.49
C ARG A 45 36.31 23.66 28.80
N GLN A 46 36.11 24.18 30.02
CA GLN A 46 34.86 24.84 30.39
C GLN A 46 34.58 26.09 29.54
N ARG A 47 35.58 26.95 29.34
CA ARG A 47 35.48 28.14 28.49
C ARG A 47 35.16 27.77 27.03
N LEU A 48 35.84 26.77 26.47
CA LEU A 48 35.58 26.29 25.10
C LEU A 48 34.18 25.68 24.97
N ASN A 49 33.72 24.91 25.96
CA ASN A 49 32.36 24.39 26.00
C ASN A 49 31.33 25.52 26.04
N TYR A 50 31.55 26.53 26.88
CA TYR A 50 30.70 27.70 26.98
C TYR A 50 30.64 28.47 25.65
N LEU A 51 31.79 28.76 25.03
CA LEU A 51 31.87 29.45 23.75
C LEU A 51 31.27 28.64 22.59
N SER A 52 31.35 27.31 22.64
CA SER A 52 30.70 26.41 21.68
C SER A 52 29.18 26.45 21.83
N ARG A 53 28.68 26.38 23.07
CA ARG A 53 27.24 26.53 23.38
C ARG A 53 26.74 27.90 22.92
N LYS A 54 27.41 29.00 23.29
CA LYS A 54 27.02 30.37 22.91
C LYS A 54 26.93 30.55 21.39
N ARG A 55 27.91 30.01 20.64
CA ARG A 55 27.86 30.02 19.17
C ARG A 55 26.68 29.20 18.62
N TYR A 56 26.39 28.03 19.19
CA TYR A 56 25.30 27.17 18.76
C TYR A 56 23.89 27.73 19.08
N HIS A 57 23.74 28.57 20.10
CA HIS A 57 22.41 29.10 20.46
C HIS A 57 21.90 30.19 19.52
N THR A 58 22.78 30.84 18.75
CA THR A 58 22.35 31.81 17.73
C THR A 58 21.71 31.12 16.52
N PRO A 59 20.66 31.69 15.88
CA PRO A 59 20.06 31.11 14.67
C PRO A 59 21.08 30.86 13.55
N SER A 60 21.99 31.81 13.33
CA SER A 60 23.07 31.70 12.33
C SER A 60 24.07 30.59 12.66
N GLY A 61 24.41 30.42 13.94
CA GLY A 61 25.24 29.32 14.43
C GLY A 61 24.60 27.95 14.24
N LYS A 62 23.29 27.81 14.53
CA LYS A 62 22.52 26.57 14.26
C LYS A 62 22.53 26.23 12.76
N ILE A 63 22.32 27.21 11.89
CA ILE A 63 22.36 27.02 10.43
C ILE A 63 23.75 26.55 9.98
N LYS A 64 24.82 27.22 10.42
CA LYS A 64 26.21 26.84 10.07
C LYS A 64 26.55 25.44 10.58
N HIS A 65 26.16 25.10 11.80
CA HIS A 65 26.36 23.76 12.37
C HIS A 65 25.60 22.69 11.58
N ASN A 66 24.32 22.92 11.27
CA ASN A 66 23.50 22.00 10.48
C ASN A 66 24.06 21.80 9.06
N LYS A 67 24.57 22.86 8.42
CA LYS A 67 25.27 22.75 7.13
C LYS A 67 26.50 21.85 7.23
N ARG A 68 27.32 22.01 8.27
CA ARG A 68 28.51 21.15 8.52
C ARG A 68 28.13 19.69 8.78
N ILE A 69 27.10 19.43 9.59
CA ILE A 69 26.58 18.08 9.82
C ILE A 69 26.08 17.47 8.50
N LYS A 70 25.29 18.22 7.71
CA LYS A 70 24.80 17.74 6.41
C LYS A 70 25.96 17.39 5.46
N LYS A 71 27.02 18.21 5.43
CA LYS A 71 28.23 17.92 4.65
C LYS A 71 28.92 16.66 5.15
N TYR A 72 29.07 16.49 6.46
CA TYR A 72 29.68 15.30 7.07
C TYR A 72 28.86 14.02 6.82
N ILE A 73 27.55 14.04 7.00
CA ILE A 73 26.67 12.87 6.78
C ILE A 73 26.78 12.35 5.34
N LYS A 74 27.01 13.26 4.38
CA LYS A 74 27.18 12.93 2.96
C LYS A 74 28.61 12.54 2.58
N SER A 75 29.61 12.80 3.43
CA SER A 75 30.99 12.39 3.14
C SER A 75 31.17 10.89 3.39
N ASP A 76 32.16 10.29 2.74
CA ASP A 76 32.44 8.85 2.89
C ASP A 76 32.68 8.46 4.34
N LYS A 77 33.39 9.30 5.09
CA LYS A 77 33.62 9.09 6.53
C LYS A 77 32.30 9.06 7.33
N GLY A 78 31.38 9.97 7.03
CA GLY A 78 30.05 9.97 7.66
C GLY A 78 29.22 8.74 7.27
N ILE A 79 29.25 8.33 6.00
CA ILE A 79 28.56 7.13 5.51
C ILE A 79 29.12 5.87 6.19
N LYS A 80 30.45 5.70 6.23
CA LYS A 80 31.13 4.58 6.91
C LYS A 80 30.78 4.52 8.39
N THR A 81 30.84 5.67 9.09
CA THR A 81 30.48 5.76 10.50
C THR A 81 29.02 5.40 10.75
N LYS A 82 28.10 5.86 9.90
CA LYS A 82 26.67 5.53 9.99
C LYS A 82 26.41 4.04 9.74
N ARG A 83 27.09 3.43 8.77
CA ARG A 83 27.01 1.98 8.50
C ARG A 83 27.50 1.18 9.71
N LEU A 84 28.69 1.50 10.23
CA LEU A 84 29.26 0.83 11.41
C LEU A 84 28.34 0.98 12.64
N TYR A 85 27.81 2.18 12.90
CA TYR A 85 26.83 2.37 13.96
C TYR A 85 25.58 1.51 13.74
N SER A 86 25.04 1.50 12.51
CA SER A 86 23.87 0.68 12.19
C SER A 86 24.12 -0.81 12.33
N GLN A 87 25.33 -1.29 12.05
CA GLN A 87 25.76 -2.69 12.22
C GLN A 87 25.89 -3.04 13.69
N ASN A 88 26.59 -2.21 14.47
CA ASN A 88 26.81 -2.45 15.89
C ASN A 88 25.54 -2.27 16.75
N ASN A 89 24.47 -1.71 16.21
CA ASN A 89 23.22 -1.43 16.92
C ASN A 89 21.99 -2.00 16.21
N GLN A 90 22.14 -3.04 15.38
CA GLN A 90 21.01 -3.59 14.60
C GLN A 90 19.84 -3.99 15.50
N GLU A 91 20.10 -4.71 16.59
CA GLU A 91 19.08 -5.18 17.54
C GLU A 91 18.37 -4.01 18.22
N ARG A 92 19.13 -3.09 18.81
CA ARG A 92 18.58 -1.88 19.43
C ARG A 92 17.74 -1.05 18.45
N ILE A 93 18.18 -0.89 17.20
CA ILE A 93 17.42 -0.18 16.16
C ILE A 93 16.12 -0.93 15.83
N LYS A 94 16.17 -2.26 15.75
CA LYS A 94 15.00 -3.12 15.53
C LYS A 94 13.99 -2.99 16.68
N GLU A 95 14.43 -3.10 17.93
CA GLU A 95 13.58 -2.94 19.11
C GLU A 95 12.90 -1.56 19.16
N LEU A 96 13.64 -0.49 18.91
CA LEU A 96 13.07 0.87 18.88
C LEU A 96 12.04 1.01 17.76
N ARG A 97 12.31 0.41 16.60
CA ARG A 97 11.40 0.39 15.45
C ARG A 97 10.11 -0.38 15.79
N ASP A 98 10.25 -1.54 16.40
CA ASP A 98 9.12 -2.40 16.76
C ASP A 98 8.28 -1.74 17.85
N ARG A 99 8.91 -1.15 18.88
CA ARG A 99 8.21 -0.34 19.89
C ARG A 99 7.46 0.83 19.27
N TYR A 100 8.08 1.53 18.32
CA TYR A 100 7.44 2.66 17.64
C TYR A 100 6.22 2.22 16.82
N PHE A 101 6.31 1.13 16.05
CA PHE A 101 5.22 0.65 15.19
C PHE A 101 4.13 -0.14 15.93
N SER A 102 4.47 -0.75 17.06
CA SER A 102 3.51 -1.44 17.93
C SER A 102 2.64 -0.45 18.71
N ASN A 103 3.13 0.76 18.98
CA ASN A 103 2.37 1.79 19.66
C ASN A 103 1.10 2.19 18.85
N PRO A 104 -0.11 2.01 19.41
CA PRO A 104 -1.36 2.32 18.70
C PRO A 104 -1.49 3.79 18.26
N LYS A 105 -0.97 4.75 19.03
CA LYS A 105 -1.01 6.18 18.69
C LYS A 105 -0.21 6.46 17.42
N ASN A 106 1.00 5.89 17.33
CA ASN A 106 1.84 6.01 16.13
C ASN A 106 1.19 5.33 14.91
N LYS A 107 0.57 4.17 15.11
CA LYS A 107 -0.16 3.44 14.07
C LYS A 107 -1.35 4.26 13.53
N LYS A 108 -2.14 4.88 14.42
CA LYS A 108 -3.24 5.79 14.06
C LYS A 108 -2.72 7.00 13.29
N ARG A 109 -1.71 7.70 13.82
CA ARG A 109 -1.09 8.85 13.16
C ARG A 109 -0.57 8.51 11.76
N LYS A 110 0.11 7.36 11.60
CA LYS A 110 0.60 6.89 10.30
C LYS A 110 -0.56 6.59 9.33
N ARG A 111 -1.64 5.97 9.81
CA ARG A 111 -2.84 5.69 8.99
C ARG A 111 -3.49 6.98 8.51
N GLU A 112 -3.66 7.97 9.39
CA GLU A 112 -4.24 9.27 9.05
C GLU A 112 -3.37 10.05 8.07
N ALA A 113 -2.05 10.12 8.30
CA ALA A 113 -1.12 10.74 7.36
C ALA A 113 -1.16 10.07 5.98
N ASN A 114 -1.20 8.73 5.94
CA ASN A 114 -1.33 7.98 4.70
C ASN A 114 -2.68 8.23 4.01
N LYS A 115 -3.78 8.34 4.77
CA LYS A 115 -5.10 8.67 4.24
C LYS A 115 -5.08 10.05 3.57
N LYS A 116 -4.61 11.07 4.29
CA LYS A 116 -4.45 12.44 3.77
C LYS A 116 -3.56 12.48 2.52
N TYR A 117 -2.46 11.74 2.51
CA TYR A 117 -1.59 11.65 1.34
C TYR A 117 -2.31 11.00 0.15
N ARG A 118 -3.04 9.89 0.35
CA ARG A 118 -3.79 9.21 -0.71
C ARG A 118 -4.90 10.08 -1.29
N GLU A 119 -5.58 10.84 -0.43
CA GLU A 119 -6.61 11.80 -0.85
C GLU A 119 -5.99 12.93 -1.67
N LYS A 120 -4.94 13.59 -1.15
CA LYS A 120 -4.24 14.67 -1.84
C LYS A 120 -3.60 14.24 -3.17
N ASN A 121 -3.19 12.98 -3.29
CA ASN A 121 -2.48 12.46 -4.47
C ASN A 121 -3.29 11.42 -5.24
N LYS A 122 -4.63 11.42 -5.11
CA LYS A 122 -5.50 10.39 -5.69
C LYS A 122 -5.26 10.19 -7.19
N GLU A 123 -5.24 11.28 -7.96
CA GLU A 123 -5.03 11.22 -9.40
C GLU A 123 -3.61 10.79 -9.78
N LYS A 124 -2.59 11.27 -9.07
CA LYS A 124 -1.20 10.83 -9.28
C LYS A 124 -1.03 9.33 -9.03
N ILE A 125 -1.62 8.82 -7.96
CA ILE A 125 -1.61 7.39 -7.63
C ILE A 125 -2.36 6.60 -8.70
N LYS A 126 -3.52 7.09 -9.16
CA LYS A 126 -4.31 6.45 -10.21
C LYS A 126 -3.53 6.35 -11.52
N LEU A 127 -2.91 7.45 -11.97
CA LEU A 127 -2.08 7.49 -13.17
C LEU A 127 -0.86 6.57 -13.04
N PHE A 128 -0.16 6.61 -11.90
CA PHE A 128 0.96 5.72 -11.62
C PHE A 128 0.55 4.25 -11.67
N LEU A 129 -0.54 3.87 -10.99
CA LEU A 129 -1.04 2.49 -11.00
C LEU A 129 -1.52 2.05 -12.38
N HIS A 130 -2.11 2.95 -13.16
CA HIS A 130 -2.51 2.67 -14.54
C HIS A 130 -1.29 2.37 -15.41
N LYS A 131 -0.28 3.25 -15.39
CA LYS A 131 0.99 3.04 -16.10
C LYS A 131 1.66 1.73 -15.67
N TRP A 132 1.83 1.51 -14.36
CA TRP A 132 2.42 0.28 -13.84
C TRP A 132 1.68 -0.98 -14.29
N ARG A 133 0.33 -0.98 -14.29
CA ARG A 133 -0.46 -2.14 -14.77
C ARG A 133 -0.31 -2.38 -16.27
N LYS A 134 -0.17 -1.32 -17.07
CA LYS A 134 0.06 -1.42 -18.52
C LYS A 134 1.43 -2.04 -18.77
N ASP A 135 2.46 -1.50 -18.13
CA ASP A 135 3.85 -1.92 -18.28
C ASP A 135 4.06 -3.35 -17.76
N ASN A 136 3.33 -3.76 -16.71
CA ASN A 136 3.46 -5.07 -16.07
C ASN A 136 2.34 -6.06 -16.45
N LYS A 137 1.64 -5.85 -17.56
CA LYS A 137 0.48 -6.67 -17.98
C LYS A 137 0.82 -8.17 -18.08
N ILE A 138 1.98 -8.51 -18.65
CA ILE A 138 2.45 -9.89 -18.82
C ILE A 138 2.73 -10.54 -17.46
N HIS A 139 3.46 -9.84 -16.60
CA HIS A 139 3.76 -10.31 -15.25
C HIS A 139 2.49 -10.56 -14.42
N ILE A 140 1.51 -9.64 -14.48
CA ILE A 140 0.22 -9.80 -13.79
C ILE A 140 -0.54 -11.03 -14.30
N ARG A 141 -0.52 -11.29 -15.61
CA ARG A 141 -1.16 -12.48 -16.21
C ARG A 141 -0.48 -13.76 -15.73
N LYS A 142 0.85 -13.83 -15.80
CA LYS A 142 1.64 -14.97 -15.31
C LYS A 142 1.36 -15.23 -13.83
N TRP A 143 1.48 -14.22 -12.98
CA TRP A 143 1.20 -14.33 -11.55
C TRP A 143 -0.22 -14.85 -11.26
N ARG A 144 -1.24 -14.38 -12.00
CA ARG A 144 -2.63 -14.87 -11.84
C ARG A 144 -2.79 -16.33 -12.25
N LYS A 145 -2.08 -16.78 -13.30
CA LYS A 145 -2.06 -18.18 -13.73
C LYS A 145 -1.43 -19.05 -12.65
N ASP A 146 -0.26 -18.63 -12.16
CA ASP A 146 0.53 -19.36 -11.16
C ASP A 146 -0.14 -19.38 -9.77
N ASN A 147 -1.03 -18.42 -9.48
CA ASN A 147 -1.71 -18.29 -8.18
C ASN A 147 -3.24 -18.50 -8.27
N ILE A 148 -3.73 -19.25 -9.27
CA ILE A 148 -5.16 -19.40 -9.52
C ILE A 148 -5.93 -19.95 -8.31
N ASP A 149 -5.38 -20.96 -7.63
CA ASP A 149 -6.02 -21.57 -6.46
C ASP A 149 -6.03 -20.64 -5.24
N LYS A 150 -4.96 -19.89 -5.03
CA LYS A 150 -4.90 -18.86 -4.00
C LYS A 150 -5.98 -17.80 -4.23
N ILE A 151 -6.15 -17.35 -5.47
CA ILE A 151 -7.20 -16.39 -5.84
C ILE A 151 -8.59 -17.00 -5.63
N ARG A 152 -8.81 -18.25 -6.04
CA ARG A 152 -10.07 -18.97 -5.86
C ARG A 152 -10.43 -19.12 -4.38
N ASN A 153 -9.47 -19.52 -3.55
CA ASN A 153 -9.66 -19.69 -2.10
C ASN A 153 -9.94 -18.35 -1.41
N LEU A 154 -9.23 -17.28 -1.77
CA LEU A 154 -9.52 -15.94 -1.26
C LEU A 154 -10.93 -15.47 -1.65
N LYS A 155 -11.35 -15.69 -2.90
CA LYS A 155 -12.72 -15.39 -3.35
C LYS A 155 -13.76 -16.18 -2.55
N LYS A 156 -13.55 -17.50 -2.36
CA LYS A 156 -14.43 -18.38 -1.58
C LYS A 156 -14.52 -17.96 -0.11
N LYS A 157 -13.40 -17.54 0.50
CA LYS A 157 -13.38 -17.01 1.87
C LYS A 157 -14.14 -15.70 1.95
N TYR A 158 -13.87 -14.77 1.04
CA TYR A 158 -14.50 -13.44 1.03
C TYR A 158 -16.00 -13.52 0.74
N SER A 159 -16.43 -14.43 -0.14
CA SER A 159 -17.85 -14.61 -0.49
C SER A 159 -18.71 -15.11 0.66
N LYS A 160 -18.10 -15.72 1.69
CA LYS A 160 -18.78 -16.18 2.90
C LYS A 160 -18.99 -15.06 3.92
N LEU A 161 -18.27 -13.93 3.81
CA LEU A 161 -18.35 -12.85 4.79
C LEU A 161 -19.71 -12.14 4.71
N PRO A 162 -20.39 -11.87 5.85
CA PRO A 162 -21.72 -11.25 5.86
C PRO A 162 -21.77 -9.91 5.13
N HIS A 163 -20.77 -9.03 5.35
CA HIS A 163 -20.72 -7.71 4.70
C HIS A 163 -20.58 -7.80 3.19
N TYR A 164 -19.94 -8.86 2.67
CA TYR A 164 -19.84 -9.08 1.23
C TYR A 164 -21.18 -9.51 0.63
N LYS A 165 -21.91 -10.41 1.29
CA LYS A 165 -23.24 -10.82 0.85
C LYS A 165 -24.19 -9.61 0.81
N GLU A 166 -24.16 -8.78 1.85
CA GLU A 166 -24.97 -7.56 1.90
C GLU A 166 -24.57 -6.57 0.81
N TYR A 167 -23.27 -6.35 0.60
CA TYR A 167 -22.77 -5.53 -0.50
C TYR A 167 -23.29 -6.03 -1.87
N CYS A 168 -23.22 -7.34 -2.14
CA CYS A 168 -23.74 -7.91 -3.37
C CYS A 168 -25.25 -7.71 -3.52
N ARG A 169 -26.02 -7.91 -2.44
CA ARG A 169 -27.48 -7.70 -2.43
C ARG A 169 -27.84 -6.26 -2.77
N VAL A 170 -27.22 -5.30 -2.09
CA VAL A 170 -27.41 -3.86 -2.31
C VAL A 170 -26.99 -3.47 -3.72
N TYR A 171 -25.84 -3.95 -4.20
CA TYR A 171 -25.36 -3.67 -5.55
C TYR A 171 -26.35 -4.16 -6.62
N VAL A 172 -26.83 -5.41 -6.51
CA VAL A 172 -27.79 -5.98 -7.48
C VAL A 172 -29.12 -5.23 -7.45
N LYS A 173 -29.62 -4.89 -6.26
CA LYS A 173 -30.84 -4.08 -6.09
C LYS A 173 -30.68 -2.72 -6.75
N ASN A 174 -29.65 -1.96 -6.37
CA ASN A 174 -29.40 -0.63 -6.92
C ASN A 174 -29.20 -0.64 -8.43
N ARG A 175 -28.52 -1.65 -8.98
CA ARG A 175 -28.37 -1.79 -10.43
C ARG A 175 -29.71 -2.08 -11.09
N SER A 176 -30.51 -2.98 -10.53
CA SER A 176 -31.85 -3.29 -11.04
C SER A 176 -32.82 -2.11 -10.97
N ASP A 177 -32.68 -1.24 -9.97
CA ASP A 177 -33.55 -0.07 -9.82
C ASP A 177 -33.18 1.04 -10.81
N LYS A 178 -31.89 1.20 -11.11
CA LYS A 178 -31.38 2.23 -12.03
C LYS A 178 -31.36 1.81 -13.50
N ASP A 179 -31.16 0.52 -13.78
CA ASP A 179 -30.99 -0.02 -15.13
C ASP A 179 -32.14 -0.98 -15.44
N LEU A 180 -33.19 -0.44 -16.06
CA LEU A 180 -34.39 -1.18 -16.45
C LEU A 180 -34.07 -2.33 -17.42
N ASN A 181 -33.11 -2.13 -18.34
CA ASN A 181 -32.64 -3.16 -19.27
C ASN A 181 -32.00 -4.34 -18.51
N TYR A 182 -31.15 -4.06 -17.51
CA TYR A 182 -30.58 -5.10 -16.65
C TYR A 182 -31.65 -5.87 -15.88
N ARG A 183 -32.67 -5.17 -15.35
CA ARG A 183 -33.79 -5.80 -14.65
C ARG A 183 -34.58 -6.76 -15.53
N ILE A 184 -34.94 -6.33 -16.75
CA ILE A 184 -35.66 -7.17 -17.72
C ILE A 184 -34.78 -8.36 -18.14
N THR A 185 -33.52 -8.12 -18.46
CA THR A 185 -32.55 -9.17 -18.81
C THR A 185 -32.47 -10.27 -17.75
N CYS A 186 -32.33 -9.90 -16.48
CA CYS A 186 -32.28 -10.85 -15.37
C CYS A 186 -33.57 -11.67 -15.25
N ARG A 187 -34.72 -11.03 -15.43
CA ARG A 187 -36.04 -11.68 -15.37
C ARG A 187 -36.20 -12.69 -16.51
N LEU A 188 -35.90 -12.29 -17.74
CA LEU A 188 -36.04 -13.15 -18.92
C LEU A 188 -35.12 -14.38 -18.84
N ARG A 189 -33.86 -14.21 -18.42
CA ARG A 189 -32.95 -15.34 -18.16
C ARG A 189 -33.50 -16.30 -17.11
N LYS A 190 -34.02 -15.78 -15.99
CA LYS A 190 -34.61 -16.60 -14.92
C LYS A 190 -35.81 -17.39 -15.45
N MET A 191 -36.66 -16.76 -16.28
CA MET A 191 -37.81 -17.41 -16.88
C MET A 191 -37.40 -18.53 -17.82
N LEU A 192 -36.52 -18.27 -18.79
CA LEU A 192 -36.01 -19.27 -19.73
C LEU A 192 -35.41 -20.48 -19.00
N ASN A 193 -34.49 -20.23 -18.05
CA ASN A 193 -33.84 -21.30 -17.28
C ASN A 193 -34.82 -22.06 -16.37
N GLY A 194 -35.88 -21.40 -15.89
CA GLY A 194 -36.94 -22.05 -15.14
C GLY A 194 -37.75 -23.00 -16.03
N LYS A 195 -38.14 -22.53 -17.22
CA LYS A 195 -38.93 -23.33 -18.17
C LYS A 195 -38.14 -24.50 -18.75
N LEU A 196 -36.86 -24.31 -19.10
CA LEU A 196 -36.03 -25.42 -19.57
C LEU A 196 -35.85 -26.50 -18.51
N ARG A 197 -35.53 -26.13 -17.26
CA ARG A 197 -35.38 -27.10 -16.17
C ARG A 197 -36.65 -27.88 -15.91
N TYR A 198 -37.80 -27.21 -15.93
CA TYR A 198 -39.09 -27.86 -15.77
C TYR A 198 -39.39 -28.82 -16.93
N TYR A 199 -39.13 -28.42 -18.17
CA TYR A 199 -39.30 -29.28 -19.34
C TYR A 199 -38.39 -30.51 -19.30
N ILE A 200 -37.12 -30.34 -18.94
CA ILE A 200 -36.16 -31.46 -18.85
C ILE A 200 -36.61 -32.47 -17.78
N LYS A 201 -37.19 -32.00 -16.67
CA LYS A 201 -37.64 -32.86 -15.58
C LYS A 201 -38.99 -33.53 -15.85
N GLU A 202 -39.96 -32.78 -16.38
CA GLU A 202 -41.38 -33.18 -16.40
C GLU A 202 -41.95 -33.30 -17.83
N GLY A 203 -41.20 -32.89 -18.86
CA GLY A 203 -41.65 -32.86 -20.27
C GLY A 203 -42.70 -31.78 -20.60
N LYS A 204 -43.18 -31.02 -19.60
CA LYS A 204 -44.27 -30.05 -19.75
C LYS A 204 -43.73 -28.66 -20.13
N ILE A 205 -44.38 -28.02 -21.09
CA ILE A 205 -44.07 -26.65 -21.55
C ILE A 205 -45.16 -25.70 -21.05
N MET A 206 -44.77 -24.60 -20.42
CA MET A 206 -45.69 -23.52 -20.08
C MET A 206 -45.37 -22.29 -20.95
N PRO A 207 -46.33 -21.76 -21.73
CA PRO A 207 -46.11 -20.59 -22.55
C PRO A 207 -45.92 -19.33 -21.71
N SER A 208 -45.16 -18.35 -22.21
CA SER A 208 -45.17 -16.97 -21.67
C SER A 208 -45.76 -16.03 -22.71
N ARG A 209 -47.09 -15.89 -22.70
CA ARG A 209 -47.80 -14.96 -23.58
C ARG A 209 -47.31 -13.52 -23.40
N LYS A 210 -46.95 -13.13 -22.17
CA LYS A 210 -46.51 -11.78 -21.78
C LYS A 210 -45.36 -11.22 -22.62
N TYR A 211 -44.42 -12.05 -23.06
CA TYR A 211 -43.22 -11.60 -23.78
C TYR A 211 -43.15 -12.10 -25.23
N GLY A 212 -44.18 -12.82 -25.69
CA GLY A 212 -44.20 -13.42 -27.02
C GLY A 212 -43.09 -14.46 -27.26
N ILE A 213 -42.50 -15.03 -26.20
CA ILE A 213 -41.42 -16.01 -26.32
C ILE A 213 -42.01 -17.41 -26.54
N ASN A 214 -41.67 -18.02 -27.67
CA ASN A 214 -42.06 -19.39 -28.00
C ASN A 214 -41.03 -20.39 -27.45
N TYR A 215 -41.20 -20.82 -26.19
CA TYR A 215 -40.29 -21.77 -25.55
C TYR A 215 -40.26 -23.15 -26.22
N GLU A 216 -41.35 -23.56 -26.86
CA GLU A 216 -41.40 -24.84 -27.58
C GLU A 216 -40.42 -24.85 -28.75
N LYS A 217 -40.42 -23.78 -29.57
CA LYS A 217 -39.45 -23.62 -30.66
C LYS A 217 -38.01 -23.59 -30.12
N ILE A 218 -37.76 -22.89 -29.01
CA ILE A 218 -36.43 -22.84 -28.37
C ILE A 218 -35.99 -24.23 -27.91
N ILE A 219 -36.87 -24.95 -27.21
CA ILE A 219 -36.60 -26.29 -26.70
C ILE A 219 -36.32 -27.26 -27.85
N LYS A 220 -37.10 -27.19 -28.93
CA LYS A 220 -36.91 -28.02 -30.13
C LYS A 220 -35.55 -27.75 -30.77
N HIS A 221 -35.15 -26.48 -30.88
CA HIS A 221 -33.86 -26.05 -31.44
C HIS A 221 -32.66 -26.47 -30.57
N LEU A 222 -32.81 -26.42 -29.25
CA LEU A 222 -31.75 -26.81 -28.31
C LEU A 222 -31.58 -28.33 -28.16
N LYS A 223 -32.37 -29.15 -28.86
CA LYS A 223 -32.16 -30.61 -28.88
C LYS A 223 -31.05 -30.99 -29.90
N PRO A 224 -30.23 -32.02 -29.61
CA PRO A 224 -30.23 -32.83 -28.39
C PRO A 224 -29.63 -32.09 -27.19
N PHE A 225 -30.12 -32.42 -25.98
CA PHE A 225 -29.56 -31.83 -24.77
C PHE A 225 -28.22 -32.49 -24.41
N PRO A 226 -27.24 -31.71 -23.91
CA PRO A 226 -26.00 -32.27 -23.37
C PRO A 226 -26.28 -33.25 -22.23
N LYS A 227 -25.52 -34.35 -22.17
CA LYS A 227 -25.64 -35.34 -21.08
C LYS A 227 -25.40 -34.72 -19.70
N ASP A 228 -24.44 -33.79 -19.62
CA ASP A 228 -24.09 -33.08 -18.39
C ASP A 228 -24.51 -31.60 -18.45
N LEU A 229 -25.75 -31.33 -18.06
CA LEU A 229 -26.30 -29.97 -18.02
C LEU A 229 -25.58 -29.05 -17.01
N SER A 230 -24.78 -29.58 -16.10
CA SER A 230 -24.04 -28.76 -15.13
C SER A 230 -22.83 -28.06 -15.77
N ASN A 231 -22.27 -28.67 -16.83
CA ASN A 231 -21.12 -28.18 -17.55
C ASN A 231 -21.47 -27.33 -18.79
N TYR A 232 -22.75 -27.22 -19.14
CA TYR A 232 -23.23 -26.45 -20.29
C TYR A 232 -24.16 -25.31 -19.85
N HIS A 233 -24.05 -24.18 -20.53
CA HIS A 233 -24.95 -23.04 -20.38
C HIS A 233 -25.68 -22.80 -21.70
N ILE A 234 -26.89 -22.24 -21.60
CA ILE A 234 -27.58 -21.65 -22.76
C ILE A 234 -26.93 -20.30 -23.01
N ASP A 235 -26.16 -20.20 -24.08
CA ASP A 235 -25.52 -18.97 -24.52
C ASP A 235 -26.38 -18.26 -25.57
N HIS A 236 -26.29 -16.93 -25.59
CA HIS A 236 -26.88 -16.13 -26.66
C HIS A 236 -25.79 -15.77 -27.66
N ILE A 237 -25.99 -16.08 -28.95
CA ILE A 237 -25.02 -15.78 -30.01
C ILE A 237 -24.73 -14.27 -30.02
N ARG A 238 -25.77 -13.46 -30.23
CA ARG A 238 -25.80 -12.03 -29.93
C ARG A 238 -26.12 -11.84 -28.44
N PRO A 239 -25.24 -11.21 -27.64
CA PRO A 239 -25.38 -11.14 -26.19
C PRO A 239 -26.55 -10.24 -25.79
N LEU A 240 -27.27 -10.60 -24.71
CA LEU A 240 -28.43 -9.81 -24.24
C LEU A 240 -28.11 -8.33 -23.94
N CYS A 241 -26.86 -7.98 -23.65
CA CYS A 241 -26.46 -6.60 -23.40
C CYS A 241 -26.39 -5.72 -24.65
N SER A 242 -26.46 -6.28 -25.87
CA SER A 242 -26.51 -5.52 -27.12
C SER A 242 -27.95 -5.23 -27.59
N PHE A 243 -28.96 -5.67 -26.85
CA PHE A 243 -30.37 -5.42 -27.16
C PHE A 243 -30.92 -4.31 -26.28
N THR A 244 -31.87 -3.56 -26.81
CA THR A 244 -32.57 -2.48 -26.09
C THR A 244 -33.99 -2.94 -25.75
N PHE A 245 -34.17 -3.51 -24.56
CA PHE A 245 -35.46 -4.07 -24.11
C PHE A 245 -36.43 -3.03 -23.57
N VAL A 246 -35.96 -1.80 -23.35
CA VAL A 246 -36.75 -0.68 -22.83
C VAL A 246 -36.67 0.44 -23.85
N LYS A 247 -37.82 0.90 -24.33
CA LYS A 247 -37.93 2.06 -25.21
C LYS A 247 -37.70 3.35 -24.42
N GLU A 248 -37.55 4.47 -25.11
CA GLU A 248 -37.33 5.79 -24.49
C GLU A 248 -38.47 6.20 -23.54
N ASP A 249 -39.70 5.77 -23.84
CA ASP A 249 -40.89 5.97 -22.99
C ASP A 249 -40.96 5.05 -21.74
N GLY A 250 -39.95 4.19 -21.53
CA GLY A 250 -39.90 3.24 -20.41
C GLY A 250 -40.70 1.95 -20.63
N THR A 251 -41.39 1.80 -21.77
CA THR A 251 -42.15 0.59 -22.09
C THR A 251 -41.24 -0.54 -22.59
N THR A 252 -41.74 -1.76 -22.55
CA THR A 252 -40.96 -2.95 -22.95
C THR A 252 -40.96 -3.09 -24.48
N ASN A 253 -39.78 -3.24 -25.08
CA ASN A 253 -39.61 -3.50 -26.50
C ASN A 253 -39.76 -5.01 -26.79
N LEU A 254 -40.97 -5.45 -27.14
CA LEU A 254 -41.28 -6.85 -27.39
C LEU A 254 -40.54 -7.43 -28.61
N GLU A 255 -40.28 -6.63 -29.64
CA GLU A 255 -39.59 -7.10 -30.85
C GLU A 255 -38.13 -7.45 -30.58
N GLU A 256 -37.44 -6.61 -29.81
CA GLU A 256 -36.06 -6.91 -29.37
C GLU A 256 -36.01 -8.13 -28.45
N ILE A 257 -37.02 -8.34 -27.60
CA ILE A 257 -37.12 -9.56 -26.78
C ILE A 257 -37.31 -10.80 -27.66
N LYS A 258 -38.21 -10.76 -28.64
CA LYS A 258 -38.43 -11.88 -29.57
C LYS A 258 -37.16 -12.23 -30.35
N LYS A 259 -36.42 -11.22 -30.83
CA LYS A 259 -35.12 -11.41 -31.50
C LYS A 259 -34.09 -12.02 -30.56
N ALA A 260 -33.96 -11.48 -29.34
CA ALA A 260 -33.01 -11.95 -28.34
C ALA A 260 -33.23 -13.42 -27.95
N PHE A 261 -34.49 -13.85 -27.86
CA PHE A 261 -34.89 -15.21 -27.51
C PHE A 261 -35.33 -16.04 -28.72
N ALA A 262 -34.98 -15.63 -29.94
CA ALA A 262 -35.21 -16.44 -31.12
C ALA A 262 -34.36 -17.72 -31.03
N PRO A 263 -34.86 -18.88 -31.49
CA PRO A 263 -34.08 -20.13 -31.47
C PRO A 263 -32.69 -19.97 -32.08
N ASN A 264 -32.59 -19.29 -33.23
CA ASN A 264 -31.33 -19.06 -33.94
C ASN A 264 -30.33 -18.18 -33.16
N ASN A 265 -30.76 -17.46 -32.12
CA ASN A 265 -29.87 -16.69 -31.26
C ASN A 265 -29.40 -17.47 -30.02
N LEU A 266 -29.81 -18.74 -29.85
CA LEU A 266 -29.49 -19.56 -28.69
C LEU A 266 -28.66 -20.77 -29.10
N GLN A 267 -27.65 -21.10 -28.30
CA GLN A 267 -26.80 -22.27 -28.50
C GLN A 267 -26.37 -22.88 -27.17
N TRP A 268 -26.01 -24.15 -27.19
CA TRP A 268 -25.28 -24.78 -26.09
C TRP A 268 -23.81 -24.43 -26.17
N LEU A 269 -23.26 -24.08 -25.03
CA LEU A 269 -21.86 -23.71 -24.94
C LEU A 269 -21.35 -24.13 -23.55
N THR A 270 -20.14 -24.67 -23.45
CA THR A 270 -19.63 -25.09 -22.13
C THR A 270 -19.56 -23.89 -21.19
N ALA A 271 -19.74 -24.12 -19.89
CA ALA A 271 -19.66 -23.07 -18.89
C ALA A 271 -18.33 -22.30 -18.98
N LYS A 272 -17.24 -23.00 -19.31
CA LYS A 272 -15.91 -22.42 -19.50
C LYS A 272 -15.86 -21.47 -20.70
N GLU A 273 -16.32 -21.89 -21.88
CA GLU A 273 -16.21 -21.00 -23.04
C GLU A 273 -17.23 -19.85 -22.95
N ASN A 274 -18.39 -20.04 -22.31
CA ASN A 274 -19.41 -18.98 -22.13
C ASN A 274 -18.84 -17.86 -21.24
N LEU A 275 -18.21 -18.25 -20.13
CA LEU A 275 -17.51 -17.31 -19.24
C LEU A 275 -16.33 -16.61 -19.94
N SER A 276 -15.68 -17.27 -20.90
CA SER A 276 -14.60 -16.69 -21.71
C SER A 276 -15.12 -15.70 -22.77
N LYS A 277 -16.24 -16.04 -23.42
CA LYS A 277 -16.96 -15.20 -24.40
C LYS A 277 -17.47 -13.92 -23.74
N GLY A 278 -18.16 -14.05 -22.59
CA GLY A 278 -18.74 -12.92 -21.88
C GLY A 278 -19.82 -12.23 -22.70
N GLY A 279 -19.80 -10.89 -22.72
CA GLY A 279 -20.75 -10.07 -23.50
C GLY A 279 -20.22 -9.63 -24.86
N LYS A 280 -19.26 -10.36 -25.44
CA LYS A 280 -18.69 -10.02 -26.75
C LYS A 280 -19.58 -10.56 -27.86
N TRP A 281 -19.70 -9.75 -28.91
CA TRP A 281 -20.31 -10.09 -30.17
C TRP A 281 -19.32 -9.66 -31.24
N ASP A 282 -18.80 -10.62 -31.99
CA ASP A 282 -17.96 -10.35 -33.14
C ASP A 282 -18.94 -10.28 -34.32
N ASP A 283 -19.27 -9.06 -34.74
CA ASP A 283 -20.01 -8.78 -35.99
C ASP A 283 -19.09 -8.97 -37.20
#